data_AF-A0A662YHF8-F1
#
_entry.id   AF-A0A662YHF8-F1
#
_cell.length_a   1.000
_cell.length_b   1.000
_cell.length_c   1.000
_cell.angle_alpha   90.00
_cell.angle_beta   90.00
_cell.angle_gamma   90.00
#
_symmetry.space_group_name_H-M   'P 1'
#
loop_
_entity.id
_entity.type
_entity.pdbx_description
1 polymer ?
#
loop_
_entity_poly.entity_id
_entity_poly.type
_entity_poly.pdbx_seq_one_letter_code
_entity_poly.pdbx_strand_id
1 'polypeptide(L)'
;MGMMPFNHVLGLFGGLYLVGIIASATHSGFFDFVMTVCCIIAGLCCMRMRWRIRTLFNIPGSQLEDAFFSCCCGCCSIAQIASHVESYEPGVFAFAPRATLEGYSFS
;
A
#
# COMPACT_ATOMS: atom_id res chain seq x y z
N MET A 1 -6.32 -9.31 9.23
CA MET A 1 -4.98 -8.67 9.39
C MET A 1 -5.12 -7.16 9.27
N GLY A 2 -5.52 -6.47 10.33
CA GLY A 2 -5.81 -5.04 10.28
C GLY A 2 -4.73 -4.21 10.98
N MET A 3 -3.82 -3.61 10.20
CA MET A 3 -3.06 -2.46 10.70
C MET A 3 -3.88 -1.17 10.59
N MET A 4 -4.75 -1.05 9.58
CA MET A 4 -5.77 -0.02 9.43
C MET A 4 -6.97 -0.54 8.62
N PRO A 5 -8.20 -0.05 8.86
CA PRO A 5 -9.37 -0.41 8.07
C PRO A 5 -9.24 0.08 6.62
N PHE A 6 -9.74 -0.70 5.66
CA PHE A 6 -9.65 -0.43 4.22
C PHE A 6 -10.07 1.00 3.83
N ASN A 7 -11.17 1.49 4.42
CA ASN A 7 -11.69 2.84 4.13
C ASN A 7 -10.72 3.95 4.54
N HIS A 8 -9.94 3.78 5.61
CA HIS A 8 -8.94 4.77 6.01
C HIS A 8 -7.76 4.79 5.04
N VAL A 9 -7.33 3.61 4.57
CA VAL A 9 -6.25 3.50 3.59
C VAL A 9 -6.69 4.12 2.27
N LEU A 10 -7.91 3.82 1.81
CA LEU A 10 -8.47 4.38 0.58
C LEU A 10 -8.59 5.91 0.66
N GLY A 11 -9.10 6.43 1.78
CA GLY A 11 -9.17 7.87 2.03
C GLY A 11 -7.80 8.55 2.06
N LEU A 12 -6.80 7.92 2.66
CA LEU A 12 -5.44 8.44 2.73
C LEU A 12 -4.78 8.52 1.35
N PHE A 13 -4.86 7.46 0.54
CA PHE A 13 -4.33 7.46 -0.83
C PHE A 13 -5.10 8.44 -1.72
N GLY A 14 -6.42 8.50 -1.62
CA GLY A 14 -7.24 9.48 -2.35
C GLY A 14 -6.88 10.92 -2.01
N GLY A 15 -6.70 11.22 -0.72
CA GLY A 15 -6.26 12.54 -0.25
C GLY A 15 -4.87 12.91 -0.76
N LEU A 16 -3.92 11.98 -0.75
CA LEU A 16 -2.57 12.15 -1.30
C LEU A 16 -2.59 12.54 -2.79
N TYR A 17 -3.42 11.87 -3.60
CA TYR A 17 -3.59 12.20 -5.01
C TYR A 17 -4.17 13.61 -5.21
N LEU A 18 -5.17 14.00 -4.42
CA LEU A 18 -5.74 15.35 -4.48
C LEU A 18 -4.72 16.41 -4.09
N VAL A 19 -3.95 16.18 -3.02
CA VAL A 19 -2.85 17.08 -2.60
C VAL A 19 -1.79 17.20 -3.70
N GLY A 20 -1.46 16.11 -4.39
CA GLY A 20 -0.54 16.15 -5.54
C GLY A 20 -1.07 16.99 -6.70
N ILE A 21 -2.36 16.90 -7.03
CA ILE A 21 -2.98 17.74 -8.06
C ILE A 21 -2.94 19.22 -7.63
N ILE A 22 -3.28 19.52 -6.38
CA ILE A 22 -3.24 20.90 -5.84
C ILE A 22 -1.82 21.45 -5.81
N ALA A 23 -0.82 20.63 -5.41
CA ALA A 23 0.59 20.99 -5.43
C ALA A 23 1.07 21.29 -6.86
N SER A 24 0.66 20.47 -7.85
CA SER A 24 1.02 20.72 -9.26
C SER A 24 0.40 22.00 -9.82
N ALA A 25 -0.78 22.40 -9.35
CA ALA A 25 -1.45 23.63 -9.75
C ALA A 25 -0.92 24.86 -8.98
N THR A 26 -0.39 24.64 -7.77
CA THR A 26 0.02 25.69 -6.84
C THR A 26 1.51 25.53 -6.58
N HIS A 27 2.36 26.17 -7.41
CA HIS A 27 3.84 26.21 -7.26
C HIS A 27 4.29 26.84 -5.93
N SER A 28 4.03 26.17 -4.83
CA SER A 28 4.21 26.65 -3.46
C SER A 28 4.88 25.55 -2.65
N GLY A 29 6.06 25.87 -2.11
CA GLY A 29 6.92 24.86 -1.48
C GLY A 29 6.31 24.17 -0.24
N PHE A 30 5.26 24.76 0.35
CA PHE A 30 4.53 24.13 1.45
C PHE A 30 3.80 22.85 1.00
N PHE A 31 3.09 22.89 -0.13
CA PHE A 31 2.35 21.72 -0.62
C PHE A 31 3.30 20.62 -1.12
N ASP A 32 4.43 21.01 -1.74
CA ASP A 32 5.49 20.06 -2.10
C ASP A 32 6.11 19.36 -0.88
N PHE A 33 6.34 20.09 0.21
CA PHE A 33 6.85 19.51 1.46
C PHE A 33 5.85 18.51 2.06
N VAL A 34 4.58 18.90 2.17
CA VAL A 34 3.50 18.04 2.69
C VAL A 34 3.37 16.77 1.84
N MET A 35 3.36 16.91 0.51
CA MET A 35 3.31 15.78 -0.42
C MET A 35 4.50 14.84 -0.22
N THR A 36 5.71 15.39 -0.09
CA THR A 36 6.94 14.59 0.11
C THR A 36 6.88 13.78 1.40
N VAL A 37 6.49 14.39 2.52
CA VAL A 37 6.33 13.69 3.79
C VAL A 37 5.28 12.58 3.69
N CYS A 38 4.13 12.87 3.07
CA CYS A 38 3.07 11.86 2.88
C CYS A 38 3.52 10.70 1.99
N CYS A 39 4.29 10.96 0.92
CA CYS A 39 4.87 9.93 0.07
C CYS A 39 5.84 9.01 0.84
N ILE A 40 6.68 9.58 1.71
CA ILE A 40 7.60 8.81 2.57
C ILE A 40 6.79 7.89 3.51
N ILE A 41 5.76 8.43 4.17
CA ILE A 41 4.91 7.65 5.08
C ILE A 41 4.19 6.51 4.33
N ALA A 42 3.66 6.78 3.13
CA ALA A 42 3.03 5.77 2.29
C ALA A 42 4.02 4.67 1.87
N GLY A 43 5.25 5.06 1.49
CA GLY A 43 6.33 4.13 1.19
C GLY A 43 6.66 3.21 2.37
N LEU A 44 6.82 3.76 3.58
CA LEU A 44 7.05 2.98 4.81
C LEU A 44 5.88 2.02 5.12
N CYS A 45 4.64 2.45 4.90
CA CYS A 45 3.47 1.59 5.08
C CYS A 45 3.47 0.42 4.09
N CYS A 46 3.72 0.69 2.80
CA CYS A 46 3.83 -0.34 1.76
C CYS A 46 4.95 -1.34 2.07
N MET A 47 6.11 -0.85 2.52
CA MET A 47 7.22 -1.67 2.96
C MET A 47 6.83 -2.62 4.10
N ARG A 48 6.14 -2.09 5.10
CA ARG A 48 5.71 -2.89 6.25
C ARG A 48 4.65 -3.94 5.86
N MET A 49 3.73 -3.59 4.96
CA MET A 49 2.76 -4.53 4.40
C MET A 49 3.46 -5.65 3.62
N ARG A 50 4.41 -5.29 2.76
CA ARG A 50 5.18 -6.24 1.95
C ARG A 50 5.95 -7.22 2.84
N TRP A 51 6.60 -6.72 3.87
CA TRP A 51 7.34 -7.55 4.82
C TRP A 51 6.43 -8.51 5.61
N ARG A 52 5.29 -8.02 6.10
CA ARG A 52 4.27 -8.86 6.75
C ARG A 52 3.79 -9.97 5.83
N ILE A 53 3.50 -9.67 4.56
CA ILE A 53 3.04 -10.70 3.62
C ILE A 53 4.14 -11.71 3.32
N ARG A 54 5.39 -11.28 3.09
CA ARG A 54 6.52 -12.21 2.88
C ARG A 54 6.77 -13.12 4.08
N THR A 55 6.66 -12.61 5.30
CA THR A 55 6.81 -13.42 6.53
C THR A 55 5.69 -14.45 6.69
N LEU A 56 4.45 -14.12 6.30
CA LEU A 56 3.31 -15.05 6.39
C LEU A 56 3.36 -16.17 5.35
N PHE A 57 3.82 -15.87 4.14
CA PHE A 57 3.94 -16.84 3.05
C PHE A 57 5.35 -17.44 2.92
N ASN A 58 6.23 -17.16 3.88
CA ASN A 58 7.62 -17.64 3.95
C ASN A 58 8.41 -17.41 2.64
N ILE A 59 8.20 -16.26 2.00
CA ILE A 59 8.82 -15.91 0.71
C ILE A 59 10.23 -15.37 0.96
N PRO A 60 11.30 -15.98 0.39
CA PRO A 60 12.66 -15.48 0.53
C PRO A 60 12.82 -14.10 -0.11
N GLY A 61 13.55 -13.21 0.54
CA GLY A 61 13.82 -11.85 0.06
C GLY A 61 14.56 -10.99 1.09
N SER A 62 15.17 -9.89 0.64
CA SER A 62 15.89 -8.95 1.50
C SER A 62 15.08 -7.64 1.71
N GLN A 63 15.22 -7.04 2.91
CA GLN A 63 14.56 -5.78 3.27
C GLN A 63 14.92 -4.62 2.32
N LEU A 64 16.14 -4.64 1.76
CA LEU A 64 16.63 -3.61 0.83
C LEU A 64 16.03 -3.76 -0.56
N GLU A 65 15.82 -4.99 -1.02
CA GLU A 65 15.15 -5.26 -2.29
C GLU A 65 13.67 -4.85 -2.22
N ASP A 66 13.02 -5.06 -1.07
CA ASP A 66 11.67 -4.54 -0.81
C ASP A 66 11.61 -3.01 -0.88
N ALA A 67 12.62 -2.32 -0.32
CA ALA A 67 12.71 -0.86 -0.35
C ALA A 67 12.85 -0.34 -1.79
N PHE A 68 13.70 -1.00 -2.55
CA PHE A 68 13.94 -0.67 -3.95
C PHE A 68 12.71 -0.94 -4.82
N PHE A 69 12.06 -2.09 -4.66
CA PHE A 69 10.85 -2.42 -5.42
C PHE A 69 9.65 -1.56 -5.03
N SER A 70 9.49 -1.23 -3.75
CA SER A 70 8.41 -0.35 -3.29
C SER A 70 8.61 1.09 -3.78
N CYS A 71 9.85 1.52 -4.02
CA CYS A 71 10.19 2.85 -4.53
C CYS A 71 10.11 2.93 -6.08
N CYS A 72 10.62 1.94 -6.80
CA CYS A 72 10.74 1.98 -8.27
C CYS A 72 9.61 1.26 -9.04
N CYS A 73 8.97 0.23 -8.48
CA CYS A 73 7.91 -0.56 -9.16
C CYS A 73 6.84 -1.02 -8.15
N GLY A 74 6.39 -0.11 -7.28
CA GLY A 74 5.49 -0.44 -6.18
C GLY A 74 4.20 -1.13 -6.65
N CYS A 75 3.61 -0.68 -7.75
CA CYS A 75 2.40 -1.28 -8.34
C CYS A 75 2.63 -2.72 -8.82
N CYS A 76 3.75 -2.99 -9.49
CA CYS A 76 4.16 -4.31 -9.98
C CYS A 76 4.34 -5.28 -8.80
N SER A 77 4.98 -4.76 -7.76
CA SER A 77 5.27 -5.46 -6.53
C SER A 77 3.98 -5.86 -5.81
N ILE A 78 3.00 -4.95 -5.73
CA ILE A 78 1.70 -5.19 -5.10
C ILE A 78 0.87 -6.16 -5.94
N ALA A 79 0.88 -6.00 -7.27
CA ALA A 79 0.18 -6.89 -8.20
C ALA A 79 0.70 -8.33 -8.10
N GLN A 80 2.02 -8.53 -8.04
CA GLN A 80 2.63 -9.86 -7.87
C GLN A 80 2.21 -10.52 -6.56
N ILE A 81 2.13 -9.75 -5.48
CA ILE A 81 1.68 -10.28 -4.19
C ILE A 81 0.18 -10.59 -4.22
N ALA A 82 -0.63 -9.71 -4.83
CA ALA A 82 -2.06 -9.90 -4.94
C ALA A 82 -2.43 -11.17 -5.72
N SER A 83 -1.69 -11.48 -6.79
CA SER A 83 -1.85 -12.73 -7.54
C SER A 83 -1.38 -13.95 -6.74
N HIS A 84 -0.29 -13.84 -5.96
CA HIS A 84 0.19 -14.93 -5.11
C HIS A 84 -0.74 -15.27 -3.94
N VAL A 85 -1.47 -14.27 -3.43
CA VAL A 85 -2.43 -14.42 -2.32
C VAL A 85 -3.83 -14.79 -2.85
N GLU A 86 -3.97 -15.05 -4.16
CA GLU A 86 -5.25 -15.32 -4.85
C GLU A 86 -6.34 -14.28 -4.52
N SER A 87 -5.92 -13.05 -4.22
CA SER A 87 -6.84 -11.96 -3.85
C SER A 87 -7.60 -11.41 -5.06
N TYR A 88 -7.15 -11.75 -6.28
CA TYR A 88 -7.75 -11.34 -7.54
C TYR A 88 -8.36 -12.55 -8.24
N GLU A 89 -9.65 -12.45 -8.61
CA GLU A 89 -10.31 -13.44 -9.45
C GLU A 89 -10.32 -12.94 -10.90
N PRO A 90 -9.67 -13.65 -11.86
CA PRO A 90 -9.61 -13.21 -13.24
C PRO A 90 -11.00 -13.02 -13.84
N GLY A 91 -11.31 -11.80 -14.30
CA GLY A 91 -12.59 -11.47 -14.94
C GLY A 91 -13.66 -10.91 -14.01
N VAL A 92 -13.39 -10.76 -12.71
CA VAL A 92 -14.31 -10.11 -11.75
C VAL A 92 -13.69 -8.82 -11.23
N PHE A 93 -14.35 -7.68 -11.51
CA PHE A 93 -13.97 -6.40 -10.90
C PHE A 93 -14.66 -6.26 -9.54
N ALA A 94 -13.94 -6.58 -8.46
CA ALA A 94 -14.37 -6.32 -7.09
C ALA A 94 -13.57 -5.15 -6.50
N PHE A 95 -14.21 -3.98 -6.37
CA PHE A 95 -13.59 -2.81 -5.71
C PHE A 95 -13.57 -2.94 -4.17
N ALA A 96 -14.36 -3.86 -3.62
CA ALA A 96 -14.43 -4.10 -2.19
C ALA A 96 -13.28 -4.99 -1.70
N PRO A 97 -12.81 -4.81 -0.45
CA PRO A 97 -11.87 -5.75 0.15
C PRO A 97 -12.52 -7.13 0.21
N ARG A 98 -11.79 -8.18 -0.20
CA ARG A 98 -12.23 -9.56 0.03
C ARG A 98 -12.46 -9.74 1.54
N ALA A 99 -13.47 -10.51 1.90
CA ALA A 99 -13.71 -10.93 3.27
C ALA A 99 -12.48 -11.71 3.76
N THR A 100 -11.56 -11.03 4.45
CA THR A 100 -10.51 -11.72 5.21
C THR A 100 -11.18 -12.28 6.46
N LEU A 101 -10.98 -13.58 6.74
CA LEU A 101 -11.36 -14.17 8.02
C LEU A 101 -10.93 -13.24 9.17
N GLU A 102 -11.85 -13.00 10.11
CA GLU A 102 -11.59 -12.23 11.33
C GLU A 102 -10.25 -12.70 11.94
N GLY A 103 -9.38 -11.76 12.31
CA GLY A 103 -8.12 -12.14 12.94
C GLY A 103 -8.41 -12.82 14.26
N TYR A 104 -7.89 -14.03 14.49
CA TYR A 104 -8.07 -14.78 15.74
C TYR A 104 -7.84 -13.86 16.95
N SER A 105 -8.91 -13.54 17.67
CA SER A 105 -8.84 -12.93 18.98
C SER A 105 -8.50 -14.04 19.98
N PHE A 106 -7.26 -14.04 20.48
CA PHE A 106 -6.96 -14.80 21.69
C PHE A 106 -7.65 -14.07 22.84
N SER A 107 -8.79 -14.61 23.28
CA SER A 107 -9.38 -14.28 24.58
C SER A 107 -8.57 -14.89 25.71
#